data_AF-A0A8T3BW18-F1
#
_entry.id   AF-A0A8T3BW18-F1
#
_cell.length_a   1.000
_cell.length_b   1.000
_cell.length_c   1.000
_cell.angle_alpha   90.00
_cell.angle_beta   90.00
_cell.angle_gamma   90.00
#
_symmetry.space_group_name_H-M   'P 1'
#
loop_
_entity.id
_entity.type
_entity.pdbx_description
1 polymer ?
#
loop_
_entity_poly.entity_id
_entity_poly.type
_entity_poly.pdbx_seq_one_letter_code
_entity_poly.pdbx_strand_id
1 'polypeptide(L)'
;MSGSRGIPHRRSSLRCFANFTREPIPSGPVWLEKRYVGSRHTSEWFNTAGRNVKTGLIASVIVSQWTWAATILQSSNVAWEYGISGPFWYASGATIQVLLFGIMAIEIKRKAPNAHTVCEIVKARWGTAAHIVFLVFCFMTNIIVTAMLLLGGSAVVNALTGVNIYAASFLIPLGVIIYTLAGGLKATFLASYIHSVIVHIVLVIFVYLVYTASSELGSPKVVYHRLLDVVSKSRECREPISHTGQACGPISGNYKGSYLTILMKMIKYSGLLG
;
A
#
# COMPACT_ATOMS: atom_id res chain seq x y z
N MET A 1 -5.11 -3.86 68.14
CA MET A 1 -4.78 -5.28 67.89
C MET A 1 -5.56 -5.74 66.66
N SER A 2 -4.82 -6.14 65.62
CA SER A 2 -5.09 -7.14 64.56
C SER A 2 -6.52 -7.25 63.97
N GLY A 3 -6.77 -7.25 62.66
CA GLY A 3 -5.89 -7.44 61.51
C GLY A 3 -6.76 -7.75 60.28
N SER A 4 -6.55 -7.02 59.19
CA SER A 4 -7.23 -7.19 57.90
C SER A 4 -6.69 -8.44 57.19
N ARG A 5 -7.56 -9.39 56.82
CA ARG A 5 -7.20 -10.57 56.01
C ARG A 5 -7.33 -10.24 54.53
N GLY A 6 -6.20 -10.10 53.86
CA GLY A 6 -6.08 -10.01 52.41
C GLY A 6 -6.39 -11.34 51.71
N ILE A 7 -7.11 -11.24 50.60
CA ILE A 7 -7.42 -12.35 49.69
C ILE A 7 -6.22 -12.56 48.74
N PRO A 8 -5.66 -13.78 48.61
CA PRO A 8 -4.43 -13.98 47.84
C PRO A 8 -4.68 -13.95 46.33
N HIS A 9 -3.95 -13.04 45.67
CA HIS A 9 -3.83 -12.86 44.24
C HIS A 9 -3.27 -14.13 43.56
N ARG A 10 -4.09 -14.81 42.73
CA ARG A 10 -3.65 -15.92 41.87
C ARG A 10 -2.84 -15.37 40.67
N ARG A 11 -1.60 -14.92 40.90
CA ARG A 11 -0.63 -14.41 39.89
C ARG A 11 0.43 -15.46 39.51
N SER A 12 0.04 -16.68 39.15
CA SER A 12 0.99 -17.73 38.76
C SER A 12 0.89 -18.22 37.32
N SER A 13 -0.25 -18.04 36.62
CA SER A 13 -0.42 -18.58 35.25
C SER A 13 -0.02 -17.60 34.13
N LEU A 14 -0.07 -16.28 34.36
CA LEU A 14 0.34 -15.26 33.39
C LEU A 14 1.87 -15.12 33.20
N ARG A 15 2.68 -15.77 34.03
CA ARG A 15 4.15 -15.72 33.90
C ARG A 15 4.71 -16.68 32.85
N CYS A 16 3.99 -17.74 32.49
CA CYS A 16 4.45 -18.65 31.43
C CYS A 16 4.28 -18.06 30.02
N PHE A 17 3.21 -17.31 29.76
CA PHE A 17 3.02 -16.67 28.45
C PHE A 17 3.96 -15.48 28.22
N ALA A 18 4.38 -14.80 29.30
CA ALA A 18 5.32 -13.68 29.24
C ALA A 18 6.79 -14.08 28.97
N ASN A 19 7.13 -15.37 29.07
CA ASN A 19 8.48 -15.86 28.81
C ASN A 19 8.70 -16.34 27.37
N PHE A 20 7.66 -16.48 26.55
CA PHE A 20 7.80 -16.88 25.14
C PHE A 20 8.15 -15.69 24.21
N THR A 21 8.08 -14.45 24.70
CA THR A 21 8.40 -13.24 23.92
C THR A 21 9.81 -12.70 24.16
N ARG A 22 10.67 -13.43 24.89
CA ARG A 22 11.89 -12.82 25.44
C ARG A 22 13.10 -12.72 24.52
N GLU A 23 13.12 -13.38 23.36
CA GLU A 23 14.16 -13.13 22.36
C GLU A 23 13.58 -13.13 20.94
N PRO A 24 13.06 -11.99 20.46
CA PRO A 24 12.86 -11.84 19.03
C PRO A 24 14.26 -11.77 18.39
N ILE A 25 14.54 -12.73 17.51
CA ILE A 25 15.60 -12.63 16.50
C ILE A 25 15.52 -11.20 15.94
N PRO A 26 16.59 -10.39 16.02
CA PRO A 26 16.50 -8.99 15.65
C PRO A 26 16.32 -8.89 14.14
N SER A 27 15.06 -8.86 13.70
CA SER A 27 14.74 -8.40 12.35
C SER A 27 15.19 -6.95 12.23
N GLY A 28 15.78 -6.58 11.09
CA GLY A 28 16.36 -5.24 10.86
C GLY A 28 15.51 -4.06 11.36
N PRO A 29 14.17 -4.05 11.14
CA PRO A 29 13.30 -2.99 11.64
C PRO A 29 13.22 -2.90 13.18
N VAL A 30 13.23 -4.04 13.87
CA VAL A 30 13.14 -4.13 15.35
C VAL A 30 14.46 -3.70 15.99
N TRP A 31 15.59 -4.05 15.37
CA TRP A 31 16.90 -3.56 15.79
C TRP A 31 17.00 -2.04 15.64
N LEU A 32 16.55 -1.50 14.50
CA LEU A 32 16.55 -0.06 14.23
C LEU A 32 15.64 0.71 15.20
N GLU A 33 14.45 0.17 15.49
CA GLU A 33 13.55 0.76 16.49
C GLU A 33 14.19 0.75 17.90
N LYS A 34 14.77 -0.38 18.33
CA LYS A 34 15.41 -0.50 19.63
C LYS A 34 16.61 0.45 19.78
N ARG A 35 17.33 0.72 18.68
CA ARG A 35 18.50 1.60 18.61
C ARG A 35 18.13 3.09 18.62
N TYR A 36 17.09 3.50 17.89
CA TYR A 36 16.76 4.92 17.68
C TYR A 36 15.57 5.42 18.50
N VAL A 37 14.69 4.54 19.00
CA VAL A 37 13.38 4.93 19.55
C VAL A 37 13.19 4.52 21.02
N GLY A 38 13.93 3.50 21.51
CA GLY A 38 13.90 3.09 22.92
C GLY A 38 12.51 2.71 23.43
N SER A 39 11.97 1.55 23.03
CA SER A 39 10.61 1.13 23.39
C SER A 39 10.57 0.33 24.72
N ARG A 40 9.57 0.62 25.56
CA ARG A 40 9.08 -0.27 26.64
C ARG A 40 8.00 -1.16 26.05
N HIS A 41 8.12 -2.49 26.21
CA HIS A 41 7.12 -3.46 25.79
C HIS A 41 5.86 -3.38 26.69
N THR A 42 4.90 -2.52 26.34
CA THR A 42 3.53 -2.55 26.89
C THR A 42 2.53 -2.77 25.75
N SER A 43 1.39 -3.40 26.04
CA SER A 43 0.33 -3.69 25.05
C SER A 43 -0.27 -2.42 24.45
N GLU A 44 -0.33 -1.33 25.21
CA GLU A 44 -0.74 -0.02 24.72
C GLU A 44 0.29 0.54 23.73
N TRP A 45 1.58 0.44 24.03
CA TRP A 45 2.65 0.92 23.13
C TRP A 45 2.66 0.16 21.80
N PHE A 46 2.41 -1.14 21.83
CA PHE A 46 2.30 -2.01 20.65
C PHE A 46 1.16 -1.59 19.71
N ASN A 47 0.01 -1.17 20.26
CA ASN A 47 -1.20 -0.83 19.48
C ASN A 47 -1.35 0.68 19.17
N THR A 48 -0.66 1.56 19.89
CA THR A 48 -0.84 3.03 19.74
C THR A 48 0.42 3.75 19.27
N ALA A 49 1.53 3.03 19.08
CA ALA A 49 2.85 3.58 18.78
C ALA A 49 3.29 4.70 19.75
N GLY A 50 2.69 4.74 20.93
CA GLY A 50 3.00 5.73 21.95
C GLY A 50 2.47 7.14 21.70
N ARG A 51 1.58 7.34 20.71
CA ARG A 51 1.04 8.65 20.29
C ARG A 51 2.09 9.70 19.87
N ASN A 52 3.38 9.35 19.84
CA ASN A 52 4.51 10.23 19.52
C ASN A 52 5.03 10.00 18.10
N VAL A 53 4.14 10.11 17.10
CA VAL A 53 4.49 9.97 15.68
C VAL A 53 4.33 11.34 15.02
N LYS A 54 5.39 11.86 14.40
CA LYS A 54 5.36 13.17 13.73
C LYS A 54 4.42 13.14 12.52
N THR A 55 3.73 14.25 12.26
CA THR A 55 2.73 14.37 11.17
C THR A 55 3.29 14.01 9.80
N GLY A 56 4.55 14.39 9.52
CA GLY A 56 5.21 14.04 8.25
C GLY A 56 5.42 12.52 8.06
N LEU A 57 5.73 11.80 9.15
CA LEU A 57 5.85 10.34 9.11
C LEU A 57 4.49 9.68 8.88
N ILE A 58 3.43 10.20 9.51
CA ILE A 58 2.05 9.72 9.28
C ILE A 58 1.62 9.95 7.83
N ALA A 59 1.87 11.13 7.28
CA ALA A 59 1.52 11.45 5.90
C ALA A 59 2.23 10.54 4.89
N SER A 60 3.53 10.30 5.08
CA SER A 60 4.29 9.37 4.24
C SER A 60 3.79 7.93 4.35
N VAL A 61 3.43 7.47 5.56
CA VAL A 61 2.84 6.14 5.74
C VAL A 61 1.51 6.03 5.02
N ILE A 62 0.63 7.03 5.09
CA ILE A 62 -0.67 7.02 4.38
C ILE A 62 -0.45 6.87 2.86
N VAL A 63 0.48 7.62 2.28
CA VAL A 63 0.81 7.52 0.84
C VAL A 63 1.38 6.13 0.52
N SER A 64 2.27 5.61 1.36
CA SER A 64 2.86 4.27 1.22
C SER A 64 1.80 3.17 1.24
N GLN A 65 0.82 3.25 2.15
CA GLN A 65 -0.28 2.26 2.23
C GLN A 65 -1.17 2.24 0.99
N TRP A 66 -1.29 3.36 0.28
CA TRP A 66 -2.00 3.41 -1.01
C TRP A 66 -1.14 2.99 -2.20
N THR A 67 0.18 3.02 -2.05
CA THR A 67 1.16 2.74 -3.11
C THR A 67 1.60 1.27 -3.05
N TRP A 68 0.65 0.35 -3.20
CA TRP A 68 0.96 -1.08 -3.27
C TRP A 68 1.24 -1.54 -4.71
N ALA A 69 1.93 -2.68 -4.86
CA ALA A 69 2.40 -3.20 -6.15
C ALA A 69 1.29 -3.37 -7.19
N ALA A 70 0.13 -3.92 -6.79
CA ALA A 70 -1.02 -4.06 -7.68
C ALA A 70 -1.51 -2.72 -8.27
N THR A 71 -1.46 -1.62 -7.51
CA THR A 71 -1.82 -0.28 -8.00
C THR A 71 -0.82 0.22 -9.04
N ILE A 72 0.48 0.03 -8.81
CA ILE A 72 1.53 0.42 -9.77
C ILE A 72 1.38 -0.39 -11.07
N LEU A 73 1.17 -1.69 -10.95
CA LEU A 73 0.97 -2.59 -12.09
C LEU A 73 -0.30 -2.22 -12.87
N GLN A 74 -1.41 -2.00 -12.17
CA GLN A 74 -2.67 -1.61 -12.78
C GLN A 74 -2.56 -0.25 -13.47
N SER A 75 -1.96 0.74 -12.82
CA SER A 75 -1.72 2.06 -13.41
C SER A 75 -0.87 1.95 -14.68
N SER A 76 0.17 1.10 -14.67
CA SER A 76 1.03 0.85 -15.83
C SER A 76 0.27 0.16 -16.97
N ASN A 77 -0.61 -0.80 -16.65
CA ASN A 77 -1.45 -1.46 -17.65
C ASN A 77 -2.46 -0.48 -18.28
N VAL A 78 -3.09 0.38 -17.47
CA VAL A 78 -3.98 1.43 -17.99
C VAL A 78 -3.19 2.47 -18.79
N ALA A 79 -1.92 2.74 -18.43
CA ALA A 79 -1.04 3.59 -19.24
C ALA A 79 -0.73 2.97 -20.61
N TRP A 80 -0.55 1.65 -20.65
CA TRP A 80 -0.29 0.89 -21.87
C TRP A 80 -1.47 0.96 -22.84
N GLU A 81 -2.69 0.85 -22.32
CA GLU A 81 -3.91 0.88 -23.13
C GLU A 81 -4.35 2.30 -23.54
N TYR A 82 -4.21 3.28 -22.64
CA TYR A 82 -4.84 4.60 -22.79
C TYR A 82 -3.88 5.80 -22.71
N GLY A 83 -2.58 5.54 -22.68
CA GLY A 83 -1.54 6.59 -22.57
C GLY A 83 -1.58 7.33 -21.24
N ILE A 84 -1.09 8.57 -21.23
CA ILE A 84 -0.91 9.37 -19.99
C ILE A 84 -2.23 9.66 -19.25
N SER A 85 -3.34 9.64 -19.98
CA SER A 85 -4.67 9.91 -19.43
C SER A 85 -5.09 8.84 -18.39
N GLY A 86 -4.67 7.59 -18.58
CA GLY A 86 -5.01 6.47 -17.70
C GLY A 86 -4.50 6.65 -16.27
N PRO A 87 -3.16 6.68 -16.06
CA PRO A 87 -2.56 6.93 -14.76
C PRO A 87 -3.02 8.23 -14.10
N PHE A 88 -3.23 9.29 -14.89
CA PHE A 88 -3.68 10.59 -14.38
C PHE A 88 -5.06 10.49 -13.72
N TRP A 89 -6.04 9.89 -14.40
CA TRP A 89 -7.38 9.72 -13.84
C TRP A 89 -7.42 8.75 -12.67
N TYR A 90 -6.63 7.67 -12.74
CA TYR A 90 -6.48 6.73 -11.65
C TYR A 90 -5.94 7.42 -10.37
N ALA A 91 -4.84 8.19 -10.51
CA ALA A 91 -4.25 8.94 -9.39
C ALA A 91 -5.16 10.05 -8.87
N SER A 92 -5.88 10.73 -9.76
CA SER A 92 -6.85 11.77 -9.39
C SER A 92 -8.00 11.20 -8.54
N GLY A 93 -8.55 10.04 -8.93
CA GLY A 93 -9.59 9.35 -8.16
C GLY A 93 -9.12 8.98 -6.76
N ALA A 94 -7.92 8.39 -6.65
CA ALA A 94 -7.33 8.04 -5.36
C ALA A 94 -7.06 9.27 -4.48
N THR A 95 -6.58 10.39 -5.06
CA THR A 95 -6.28 11.63 -4.33
C THR A 95 -7.53 12.22 -3.68
N ILE A 96 -8.66 12.23 -4.40
CA ILE A 96 -9.94 12.72 -3.87
C ILE A 96 -10.40 11.86 -2.70
N GLN A 97 -10.30 10.53 -2.83
CA GLN A 97 -10.66 9.60 -1.76
C GLN A 97 -9.83 9.83 -0.49
N VAL A 98 -8.50 9.94 -0.63
CA VAL A 98 -7.60 10.19 0.51
C VAL A 98 -7.91 11.52 1.19
N LEU A 99 -8.20 12.57 0.41
CA LEU A 99 -8.56 13.89 0.95
C LEU A 99 -9.87 13.85 1.74
N LEU A 100 -10.90 13.20 1.20
CA LEU A 100 -12.19 13.04 1.89
C LEU A 100 -12.04 12.22 3.18
N PHE A 101 -11.26 11.12 3.14
CA PHE A 101 -10.94 10.34 4.33
C PHE A 101 -10.20 11.17 5.39
N GLY A 102 -9.26 12.03 4.97
CA GLY A 102 -8.54 12.94 5.87
C GLY A 102 -9.48 13.90 6.60
N ILE A 103 -10.41 14.55 5.88
CA ILE A 103 -11.42 15.45 6.46
C ILE A 103 -12.31 14.69 7.46
N MET A 104 -12.82 13.51 7.07
CA MET A 104 -13.64 12.69 7.95
C MET A 104 -12.88 12.25 9.22
N ALA A 105 -11.61 11.86 9.10
CA ALA A 105 -10.80 11.44 10.23
C ALA A 105 -10.57 12.59 11.23
N ILE A 106 -10.33 13.82 10.74
CA ILE A 106 -10.20 15.02 11.57
C ILE A 106 -11.51 15.29 12.31
N GLU A 107 -12.65 15.28 11.62
CA GLU A 107 -13.97 15.52 12.23
C GLU A 107 -14.33 14.47 13.28
N ILE A 108 -14.00 13.20 13.03
CA ILE A 108 -14.16 12.12 14.01
C ILE A 108 -13.30 12.39 15.25
N LYS A 109 -12.03 12.77 15.08
CA LYS A 109 -11.14 12.99 16.23
C LYS A 109 -11.51 14.24 17.03
N ARG A 110 -12.10 15.25 16.40
CA ARG A 110 -12.69 16.42 17.09
C ARG A 110 -13.89 16.04 17.95
N LYS A 111 -14.72 15.10 17.50
CA LYS A 111 -15.94 14.67 18.22
C LYS A 111 -15.69 13.56 19.25
N ALA A 112 -14.75 12.66 18.97
CA ALA A 112 -14.43 11.50 19.80
C ALA A 112 -12.90 11.33 19.98
N PRO A 113 -12.24 12.21 20.77
CA PRO A 113 -10.79 12.22 20.89
C PRO A 113 -10.22 10.96 21.55
N ASN A 114 -10.97 10.32 22.44
CA ASN A 114 -10.53 9.12 23.18
C ASN A 114 -10.83 7.79 22.47
N ALA A 115 -11.52 7.81 21.33
CA ALA A 115 -11.74 6.59 20.57
C ALA A 115 -10.44 6.07 19.96
N HIS A 116 -10.21 4.77 20.08
CA HIS A 116 -9.00 4.09 19.59
C HIS A 116 -9.23 3.41 18.25
N THR A 117 -10.46 2.98 17.96
CA THR A 117 -10.82 2.32 16.70
C THR A 117 -12.10 2.91 16.10
N VAL A 118 -12.25 2.79 14.76
CA VAL A 118 -13.49 3.17 14.08
C VAL A 118 -14.66 2.29 14.53
N CYS A 119 -14.40 1.02 14.84
CA CYS A 119 -15.41 0.08 15.33
C CYS A 119 -16.01 0.50 16.69
N GLU A 120 -15.20 1.07 17.60
CA GLU A 120 -15.69 1.64 18.87
C GLU A 120 -16.65 2.82 18.63
N ILE A 121 -16.33 3.68 17.66
CA ILE A 121 -17.19 4.83 17.29
C ILE A 121 -18.51 4.33 16.73
N VAL A 122 -18.47 3.30 15.86
CA VAL A 122 -19.69 2.70 15.30
C VAL A 122 -20.56 2.11 16.41
N LYS A 123 -19.96 1.39 17.36
CA LYS A 123 -20.68 0.82 18.51
C LYS A 123 -21.31 1.90 19.38
N ALA A 124 -20.58 2.98 19.67
CA ALA A 124 -21.09 4.08 20.48
C ALA A 124 -22.25 4.82 19.81
N ARG A 125 -22.27 4.90 18.47
CA ARG A 125 -23.26 5.68 17.72
C ARG A 125 -24.50 4.89 17.30
N TRP A 126 -24.34 3.62 16.91
CA TRP A 126 -25.40 2.77 16.33
C TRP A 126 -25.64 1.45 17.10
N GLY A 127 -24.91 1.20 18.18
CA GLY A 127 -25.11 0.03 19.04
C GLY A 127 -24.42 -1.25 18.53
N THR A 128 -24.68 -2.36 19.23
CA THR A 128 -23.95 -3.63 19.06
C THR A 128 -24.23 -4.32 17.73
N ALA A 129 -25.47 -4.25 17.21
CA ALA A 129 -25.82 -4.89 15.94
C ALA A 129 -25.04 -4.27 14.77
N ALA A 130 -25.04 -2.94 14.66
CA ALA A 130 -24.26 -2.22 13.65
C ALA A 130 -22.75 -2.44 13.80
N HIS A 131 -22.26 -2.53 15.04
CA HIS A 131 -20.85 -2.83 15.32
C HIS A 131 -20.44 -4.21 14.78
N ILE A 132 -21.24 -5.25 15.00
CA ILE A 132 -20.93 -6.61 14.53
C ILE A 132 -20.92 -6.64 12.99
N VAL A 133 -21.94 -6.07 12.36
CA VAL A 133 -22.02 -6.01 10.88
C VAL A 133 -20.80 -5.27 10.30
N PHE A 134 -20.47 -4.10 10.84
CA PHE A 134 -19.31 -3.33 10.40
C PHE A 134 -17.99 -4.07 10.63
N LEU A 135 -17.84 -4.76 11.76
CA LEU A 135 -16.66 -5.56 12.07
C LEU A 135 -16.48 -6.71 11.07
N VAL A 136 -17.56 -7.41 10.71
CA VAL A 136 -17.53 -8.46 9.69
C VAL A 136 -17.10 -7.90 8.34
N PHE A 137 -17.68 -6.78 7.90
CA PHE A 137 -17.27 -6.13 6.65
C PHE A 137 -15.80 -5.72 6.69
N CYS A 138 -15.33 -5.08 7.76
CA CYS A 138 -13.92 -4.71 7.90
C CYS A 138 -13.00 -5.94 7.85
N PHE A 139 -13.38 -7.04 8.50
CA PHE A 139 -12.59 -8.26 8.50
C PHE A 139 -12.52 -8.91 7.10
N MET A 140 -13.67 -9.01 6.42
CA MET A 140 -13.74 -9.53 5.05
C MET A 140 -12.92 -8.67 4.08
N THR A 141 -13.02 -7.33 4.16
CA THR A 141 -12.23 -6.43 3.33
C THR A 141 -10.73 -6.62 3.54
N ASN A 142 -10.28 -6.76 4.79
CA ASN A 142 -8.86 -7.01 5.08
C ASN A 142 -8.38 -8.35 4.49
N ILE A 143 -9.21 -9.39 4.50
CA ILE A 143 -8.87 -10.68 3.87
C ILE A 143 -8.76 -10.52 2.36
N ILE A 144 -9.74 -9.89 1.71
CA ILE A 144 -9.77 -9.70 0.25
C ILE A 144 -8.56 -8.87 -0.20
N VAL A 145 -8.29 -7.76 0.49
CA VAL A 145 -7.15 -6.88 0.21
C VAL A 145 -5.83 -7.64 0.39
N THR A 146 -5.70 -8.42 1.46
CA THR A 146 -4.49 -9.22 1.70
C THR A 146 -4.31 -10.29 0.61
N ALA A 147 -5.38 -10.96 0.20
CA ALA A 147 -5.34 -11.96 -0.87
C ALA A 147 -4.91 -11.36 -2.22
N MET A 148 -5.49 -10.21 -2.62
CA MET A 148 -5.09 -9.56 -3.87
C MET A 148 -3.63 -9.07 -3.85
N LEU A 149 -3.15 -8.59 -2.71
CA LEU A 149 -1.76 -8.16 -2.55
C LEU A 149 -0.78 -9.34 -2.62
N LEU A 150 -1.14 -10.48 -2.02
CA LEU A 150 -0.34 -11.69 -2.08
C LEU A 150 -0.25 -12.27 -3.49
N LEU A 151 -1.37 -12.32 -4.20
CA LEU A 151 -1.41 -12.77 -5.59
C LEU A 151 -0.59 -11.83 -6.49
N GLY A 152 -0.80 -10.52 -6.37
CA GLY A 152 -0.06 -9.52 -7.13
C GLY A 152 1.44 -9.56 -6.85
N GLY A 153 1.84 -9.64 -5.57
CA GLY A 153 3.24 -9.72 -5.17
C GLY A 153 3.91 -11.01 -5.65
N SER A 154 3.24 -12.14 -5.53
CA SER A 154 3.77 -13.44 -5.97
C SER A 154 3.91 -13.53 -7.48
N ALA A 155 2.98 -12.93 -8.23
CA ALA A 155 3.08 -12.83 -9.70
C ALA A 155 4.31 -12.02 -10.12
N VAL A 156 4.59 -10.90 -9.44
CA VAL A 156 5.80 -10.09 -9.70
C VAL A 156 7.08 -10.87 -9.39
N VAL A 157 7.13 -11.58 -8.26
CA VAL A 157 8.29 -12.41 -7.91
C VAL A 157 8.51 -13.53 -8.92
N ASN A 158 7.44 -14.19 -9.36
CA ASN A 158 7.51 -15.20 -10.41
C ASN A 158 8.03 -14.62 -11.72
N ALA A 159 7.56 -13.44 -12.14
CA ALA A 159 8.03 -12.78 -13.36
C ALA A 159 9.52 -12.40 -13.30
N LEU A 160 10.05 -12.04 -12.13
CA LEU A 160 11.45 -11.62 -11.97
C LEU A 160 12.43 -12.78 -11.76
N THR A 161 12.00 -13.85 -11.06
CA THR A 161 12.91 -14.92 -10.59
C THR A 161 12.57 -16.31 -11.14
N GLY A 162 11.40 -16.48 -11.77
CA GLY A 162 10.89 -17.78 -12.20
C GLY A 162 10.37 -18.67 -11.05
N VAL A 163 10.41 -18.22 -9.79
CA VAL A 163 9.93 -18.99 -8.63
C VAL A 163 8.44 -19.26 -8.75
N ASN A 164 8.00 -20.47 -8.37
CA ASN A 164 6.60 -20.85 -8.38
C ASN A 164 5.72 -19.91 -7.52
N ILE A 165 4.61 -19.43 -8.09
CA ILE A 165 3.65 -18.51 -7.45
C ILE A 165 3.14 -19.07 -6.11
N TYR A 166 2.88 -20.37 -6.00
CA TYR A 166 2.41 -21.00 -4.77
C TYR A 166 3.45 -20.87 -3.65
N ALA A 167 4.73 -21.15 -3.95
CA ALA A 167 5.80 -21.03 -2.97
C ALA A 167 6.00 -19.57 -2.53
N ALA A 168 6.00 -18.63 -3.47
CA ALA A 168 6.09 -17.20 -3.19
C ALA A 168 4.92 -16.71 -2.31
N SER A 169 3.71 -17.22 -2.56
CA SER A 169 2.49 -16.85 -1.83
C SER A 169 2.52 -17.25 -0.36
N PHE A 170 3.29 -18.28 0.03
CA PHE A 170 3.47 -18.65 1.44
C PHE A 170 4.70 -17.99 2.07
N LEU A 171 5.80 -17.84 1.33
CA LEU A 171 7.06 -17.30 1.86
C LEU A 171 7.00 -15.80 2.15
N ILE A 172 6.38 -15.02 1.26
CA ILE A 172 6.25 -13.56 1.41
C ILE A 172 5.51 -13.20 2.72
N PRO A 173 4.28 -13.71 2.98
CA PRO A 173 3.56 -13.39 4.22
C PRO A 173 4.28 -13.90 5.47
N LEU A 174 5.00 -15.02 5.40
CA LEU A 174 5.76 -15.53 6.55
C LEU A 174 6.81 -14.51 7.03
N GLY A 175 7.56 -13.92 6.09
CA GLY A 175 8.52 -12.86 6.41
C GLY A 175 7.83 -11.63 7.02
N VAL A 176 6.65 -11.26 6.50
CA VAL A 176 5.84 -10.15 7.00
C VAL A 176 5.35 -10.38 8.42
N ILE A 177 4.84 -11.59 8.70
CA ILE A 177 4.34 -11.98 10.03
C ILE A 177 5.45 -11.88 11.06
N ILE A 178 6.65 -12.38 10.76
CA ILE A 178 7.78 -12.39 11.70
C ILE A 178 8.16 -10.97 12.13
N TYR A 179 8.34 -10.03 11.19
CA TYR A 179 8.71 -8.65 11.57
C TYR A 179 7.57 -7.90 12.24
N THR A 180 6.31 -8.19 11.86
CA THR A 180 5.14 -7.53 12.42
C THR A 180 4.91 -7.96 13.87
N LEU A 181 5.04 -9.26 14.17
CA LEU A 181 4.92 -9.79 15.52
C LEU A 181 6.02 -9.26 16.45
N ALA A 182 7.24 -9.09 15.94
CA ALA A 182 8.37 -8.65 16.75
C ALA A 182 8.37 -7.13 17.05
N GLY A 183 7.79 -6.30 16.18
CA GLY A 183 7.91 -4.84 16.26
C GLY A 183 6.64 -4.05 16.58
N GLY A 184 5.44 -4.58 16.33
CA GLY A 184 4.18 -3.87 16.57
C GLY A 184 3.95 -2.63 15.69
N LEU A 185 2.99 -1.78 16.05
CA LEU A 185 2.51 -0.69 15.18
C LEU A 185 3.59 0.35 14.87
N LYS A 186 4.44 0.68 15.83
CA LYS A 186 5.50 1.68 15.65
C LYS A 186 6.61 1.19 14.72
N ALA A 187 7.07 -0.05 14.88
CA ALA A 187 7.98 -0.68 13.94
C ALA A 187 7.37 -0.77 12.54
N THR A 188 6.08 -1.08 12.44
CA THR A 188 5.37 -1.18 11.17
C THR A 188 5.33 0.18 10.46
N PHE A 189 5.11 1.28 11.18
CA PHE A 189 5.19 2.63 10.61
C PHE A 189 6.60 2.98 10.13
N LEU A 190 7.63 2.63 10.91
CA LEU A 190 9.03 2.86 10.50
C LEU A 190 9.40 2.01 9.27
N ALA A 191 9.02 0.74 9.25
CA ALA A 191 9.22 -0.15 8.12
C ALA A 191 8.50 0.36 6.86
N SER A 192 7.25 0.82 7.00
CA SER A 192 6.47 1.39 5.90
C SER A 192 7.11 2.67 5.34
N TYR A 193 7.70 3.49 6.20
CA TYR A 193 8.45 4.69 5.80
C TYR A 193 9.71 4.33 5.02
N ILE A 194 10.53 3.41 5.54
CA ILE A 194 11.74 2.94 4.86
C ILE A 194 11.39 2.32 3.50
N HIS A 195 10.35 1.49 3.45
CA HIS A 195 9.85 0.90 2.21
C HIS A 195 9.48 1.99 1.19
N SER A 196 8.72 3.01 1.61
CA SER A 196 8.34 4.12 0.75
C SER A 196 9.55 4.90 0.20
N VAL A 197 10.57 5.14 1.04
CA VAL A 197 11.79 5.84 0.62
C VAL A 197 12.57 5.02 -0.41
N ILE A 198 12.73 3.71 -0.18
CA ILE A 198 13.40 2.81 -1.13
C ILE A 198 12.68 2.80 -2.46
N VAL A 199 11.36 2.63 -2.47
CA VAL A 199 10.55 2.65 -3.69
C VAL A 199 10.70 3.98 -4.42
N HIS A 200 10.67 5.11 -3.72
CA HIS A 200 10.83 6.42 -4.34
C HIS A 200 12.21 6.60 -4.99
N ILE A 201 13.28 6.18 -4.32
CA ILE A 201 14.64 6.23 -4.88
C ILE A 201 14.74 5.36 -6.14
N VAL A 202 14.21 4.14 -6.10
CA VAL A 202 14.20 3.23 -7.26
C VAL A 202 13.42 3.85 -8.42
N LEU A 203 12.29 4.51 -8.17
CA LEU A 203 11.52 5.21 -9.21
C LEU A 203 12.30 6.35 -9.84
N VAL A 204 13.00 7.17 -9.05
CA VAL A 204 13.84 8.27 -9.57
C VAL A 204 14.98 7.73 -10.44
N ILE A 205 15.65 6.66 -9.98
CA ILE A 205 16.70 5.99 -10.75
C ILE A 205 16.13 5.41 -12.05
N PHE A 206 14.98 4.76 -11.99
CA PHE A 206 14.32 4.19 -13.16
C PHE A 206 13.97 5.26 -14.20
N VAL A 207 13.37 6.38 -13.77
CA VAL A 207 13.07 7.53 -14.65
C VAL A 207 14.37 8.07 -15.27
N TYR A 208 15.42 8.24 -14.48
CA TYR A 208 16.71 8.68 -15.00
C TYR A 208 17.25 7.71 -16.06
N LEU A 209 17.33 6.41 -15.76
CA LEU A 209 17.83 5.41 -16.70
C LEU A 209 17.04 5.39 -18.02
N VAL A 210 15.71 5.51 -17.95
CA VAL A 210 14.84 5.53 -19.13
C VAL A 210 15.10 6.77 -19.98
N TYR A 211 15.14 7.96 -19.38
CA TYR A 211 15.17 9.23 -20.12
C TYR A 211 16.57 9.76 -20.42
N THR A 212 17.63 9.23 -19.81
CA THR A 212 19.01 9.73 -20.02
C THR A 212 19.99 8.65 -20.44
N ALA A 213 19.90 7.43 -19.88
CA ALA A 213 20.92 6.40 -20.08
C ALA A 213 20.56 5.39 -21.18
N SER A 214 19.27 5.20 -21.48
CA SER A 214 18.85 4.23 -22.49
C SER A 214 19.22 4.69 -23.90
N SER A 215 19.80 3.78 -24.70
CA SER A 215 20.13 4.05 -26.11
C SER A 215 18.89 4.19 -27.00
N GLU A 216 17.79 3.53 -26.61
CA GLU A 216 16.54 3.48 -27.39
C GLU A 216 15.61 4.68 -27.15
N LEU A 217 15.47 5.11 -25.89
CA LEU A 217 14.58 6.22 -25.52
C LEU A 217 15.38 7.50 -25.28
N GLY A 218 16.45 7.50 -24.48
CA GLY A 218 17.52 8.51 -24.39
C GLY A 218 17.20 10.00 -24.19
N SER A 219 15.96 10.45 -24.40
CA SER A 219 15.47 11.80 -24.18
C SER A 219 13.94 11.85 -24.30
N PRO A 220 13.24 12.77 -23.63
CA PRO A 220 11.80 12.98 -23.81
C PRO A 220 11.38 13.27 -25.25
N LYS A 221 12.27 13.90 -26.05
CA LYS A 221 12.02 14.20 -27.46
C LYS A 221 11.94 12.92 -28.30
N VAL A 222 12.85 11.97 -28.08
CA VAL A 222 12.82 10.68 -28.77
C VAL A 222 11.59 9.89 -28.34
N VAL A 223 11.24 9.87 -27.05
CA VAL A 223 9.99 9.25 -26.58
C VAL A 223 8.76 9.84 -27.29
N TYR A 224 8.69 11.17 -27.41
CA TYR A 224 7.62 11.86 -28.14
C TYR A 224 7.55 11.42 -29.61
N HIS A 225 8.67 11.35 -30.31
CA HIS A 225 8.71 10.88 -31.70
C HIS A 225 8.28 9.42 -31.83
N ARG A 226 8.73 8.53 -30.95
CA ARG A 226 8.30 7.12 -30.92
C ARG A 226 6.80 6.97 -30.68
N LEU A 227 6.22 7.79 -29.81
CA LEU A 227 4.78 7.80 -29.59
C LEU A 227 4.01 8.24 -30.84
N LEU A 228 4.52 9.22 -31.60
CA LEU A 228 3.92 9.60 -32.88
C LEU A 228 4.02 8.48 -33.92
N ASP A 229 5.15 7.76 -33.97
CA ASP A 229 5.32 6.61 -34.86
C ASP A 229 4.28 5.53 -34.54
N VAL A 230 4.04 5.22 -33.26
CA VAL A 230 3.02 4.25 -32.83
C VAL A 230 1.61 4.69 -33.22
N VAL A 231 1.29 5.98 -33.09
CA VAL A 231 -0.03 6.54 -33.48
C VAL A 231 -0.25 6.47 -34.99
N SER A 232 0.82 6.57 -35.79
CA SER A 232 0.74 6.52 -37.25
C SER A 232 0.40 5.13 -37.83
N LYS A 233 0.49 4.08 -37.02
CA LYS A 233 0.24 2.68 -37.42
C LYS A 233 -1.24 2.28 -37.25
N SER A 234 -1.65 1.21 -37.92
CA SER A 234 -2.99 0.62 -37.72
C SER A 234 -3.10 -0.04 -36.34
N ARG A 235 -4.32 -0.05 -35.77
CA ARG A 235 -4.61 -0.70 -34.48
C ARG A 235 -4.54 -2.23 -34.54
N GLU A 236 -4.70 -2.80 -35.74
CA GLU A 236 -4.31 -4.17 -36.02
C GLU A 236 -2.77 -4.21 -36.10
N CYS A 237 -2.11 -4.58 -35.00
CA CYS A 237 -0.67 -4.85 -34.95
C CYS A 237 -0.35 -6.11 -35.81
N ARG A 238 -0.47 -6.02 -37.14
CA ARG A 238 -0.12 -7.14 -38.05
C ARG A 238 1.38 -7.41 -38.07
N GLU A 239 2.20 -6.44 -37.67
CA GLU A 239 3.64 -6.57 -37.49
C GLU A 239 4.05 -6.00 -36.12
N PRO A 240 4.93 -6.68 -35.36
CA PRO A 240 5.44 -6.15 -34.10
C PRO A 240 6.35 -4.94 -34.39
N ILE A 241 6.06 -3.80 -33.78
CA ILE A 241 6.90 -2.58 -33.91
C ILE A 241 8.24 -2.78 -33.19
N SER A 242 8.25 -3.54 -32.08
CA SER A 242 9.44 -3.90 -31.33
C SER A 242 9.33 -5.29 -30.68
N HIS A 243 8.15 -5.67 -30.17
CA HIS A 243 7.90 -7.00 -29.58
C HIS A 243 6.43 -7.43 -29.71
N THR A 244 6.16 -8.72 -29.52
CA THR A 244 4.81 -9.30 -29.52
C THR A 244 4.01 -8.82 -28.30
N GLY A 245 2.79 -8.30 -28.52
CA GLY A 245 1.93 -7.76 -27.46
C GLY A 245 2.03 -6.24 -27.25
N GLN A 246 2.78 -5.53 -28.09
CA GLN A 246 2.87 -4.08 -28.08
C GLN A 246 1.53 -3.40 -28.40
N ALA A 247 1.17 -2.34 -27.68
CA ALA A 247 0.04 -1.49 -28.07
C ALA A 247 0.38 -0.73 -29.38
N CYS A 248 -0.48 -0.84 -30.39
CA CYS A 248 -0.30 -0.14 -31.67
C CYS A 248 -1.53 0.67 -32.06
N GLY A 249 -1.28 1.74 -32.81
CA GLY A 249 -2.29 2.57 -33.43
C GLY A 249 -2.89 3.64 -32.52
N PRO A 250 -3.81 4.45 -33.06
CA PRO A 250 -4.35 5.59 -32.35
C PRO A 250 -5.27 5.16 -31.19
N ILE A 251 -5.17 5.87 -30.06
CA ILE A 251 -6.11 5.69 -28.94
C ILE A 251 -7.46 6.30 -29.33
N SER A 252 -8.49 5.46 -29.35
CA SER A 252 -9.87 5.88 -29.62
C SER A 252 -10.33 6.93 -28.60
N GLY A 253 -10.69 8.12 -29.09
CA GLY A 253 -11.20 9.22 -28.27
C GLY A 253 -10.18 10.26 -27.85
N ASN A 254 -8.88 10.06 -28.14
CA ASN A 254 -7.83 11.06 -27.93
C ASN A 254 -7.66 11.98 -29.15
N TYR A 255 -7.20 13.22 -28.95
CA TYR A 255 -7.01 14.16 -30.06
C TYR A 255 -5.93 13.62 -31.02
N LYS A 256 -6.32 13.38 -32.28
CA LYS A 256 -5.50 12.68 -33.29
C LYS A 256 -4.96 11.32 -32.82
N GLY A 257 -5.63 10.67 -31.86
CA GLY A 257 -5.20 9.39 -31.30
C GLY A 257 -3.95 9.44 -30.41
N SER A 258 -3.51 10.64 -30.00
CA SER A 258 -2.26 10.84 -29.25
C SER A 258 -2.27 10.20 -27.86
N TYR A 259 -1.14 9.60 -27.47
CA TYR A 259 -0.90 9.06 -26.13
C TYR A 259 -0.66 10.14 -25.05
N LEU A 260 -0.47 11.40 -25.47
CA LEU A 260 -0.14 12.52 -24.59
C LEU A 260 -1.32 13.46 -24.32
N THR A 261 -2.44 13.28 -25.01
CA THR A 261 -3.63 14.11 -24.81
C THR A 261 -4.54 13.51 -23.76
N ILE A 262 -5.00 14.33 -22.82
CA ILE A 262 -5.96 13.94 -21.79
C ILE A 262 -7.35 14.31 -22.29
N LEU A 263 -8.21 13.32 -22.55
CA LEU A 263 -9.60 13.56 -22.95
C LEU A 263 -10.59 12.93 -21.97
N MET A 264 -11.64 13.69 -21.66
CA MET A 264 -12.59 13.43 -20.57
C MET A 264 -13.49 12.20 -20.79
N LYS A 265 -13.54 11.67 -22.02
CA LYS A 265 -14.40 10.53 -22.40
C LYS A 265 -13.98 9.22 -21.68
N MET A 266 -12.74 9.14 -21.22
CA MET A 266 -12.19 8.07 -20.37
C MET A 266 -12.89 7.93 -19.01
N ILE A 267 -13.45 9.01 -18.46
CA ILE A 267 -14.18 8.97 -17.17
C ILE A 267 -15.36 7.98 -17.22
N LYS A 268 -15.97 7.81 -18.40
CA LYS A 268 -17.14 6.94 -18.59
C LYS A 268 -16.81 5.45 -18.49
N TYR A 269 -15.57 5.05 -18.75
CA TYR A 269 -15.13 3.65 -18.71
C TYR A 269 -14.41 3.29 -17.42
N SER A 270 -13.66 4.22 -16.82
CA SER A 270 -12.93 3.97 -15.57
C SER A 270 -13.82 3.99 -14.32
N GLY A 271 -15.05 4.51 -14.39
CA GLY A 271 -16.03 4.47 -13.30
C GLY A 271 -16.82 3.16 -13.18
N LEU A 272 -16.57 2.18 -14.07
CA LEU A 272 -17.30 0.90 -14.13
C LEU A 272 -16.44 -0.32 -13.82
N LEU A 273 -15.16 -0.13 -13.51
CA LEU A 273 -14.24 -1.17 -13.03
C LEU A 273 -13.62 -0.70 -11.71
N GLY A 274 -14.48 -0.66 -10.68
CA GLY A 274 -14.09 -0.81 -9.28
C GLY A 274 -14.19 -2.27 -8.88
#